data_AF-A0A2Z6DXN2-F1
#
_entry.id   AF-A0A2Z6DXN2-F1
#
_cell.length_a   1.000
_cell.length_b   1.000
_cell.length_c   1.000
_cell.angle_alpha   90.00
_cell.angle_beta   90.00
_cell.angle_gamma   90.00
#
_symmetry.space_group_name_H-M   'P 1'
#
loop_
_entity.id
_entity.type
_entity.pdbx_description
1 polymer ?
#
loop_
_entity_poly.entity_id
_entity_poly.type
_entity_poly.pdbx_seq_one_letter_code
_entity_poly.pdbx_strand_id
1 'polypeptide(L)'
;MIQGFSVLAAALVCVGAGFASGYAFKGRLDEGRIARAEAAVVQCQRDREADARHAAEEAARRLAAAQEAERAAVHALQATKARLAATEKRLKESLYALPTAQSCGLSGAARGLLNARIAASDLPAGAAEFDRAHTESAADSGSRAGVDEAALGGWIADAISAYDACRARIDAIRAWDEVTHGR
;
A
#
# COMPACT_ATOMS: atom_id res chain seq x y z
N MET A 1 -24.40 -64.81 -82.00
CA MET A 1 -23.29 -64.61 -81.03
C MET A 1 -23.03 -63.12 -80.72
N ILE A 2 -24.06 -62.25 -80.64
CA ILE A 2 -23.90 -60.78 -80.49
C ILE A 2 -24.58 -60.22 -79.21
N GLN A 3 -25.32 -61.03 -78.45
CA GLN A 3 -26.04 -60.54 -77.25
C GLN A 3 -25.15 -60.35 -75.99
N GLY A 4 -23.92 -60.87 -75.96
CA GLY A 4 -23.04 -60.80 -74.78
C GLY A 4 -22.34 -59.45 -74.56
N PHE A 5 -22.05 -58.70 -75.63
CA PHE A 5 -21.29 -57.45 -75.55
C PHE A 5 -22.12 -56.28 -75.01
N SER A 6 -23.43 -56.26 -75.28
CA SER A 6 -24.31 -55.16 -74.86
C SER A 6 -24.53 -55.12 -73.34
N VAL A 7 -24.56 -56.28 -72.67
CA VAL A 7 -24.76 -56.38 -71.22
C VAL A 7 -23.51 -55.95 -70.45
N LEU A 8 -22.32 -56.30 -70.95
CA LEU A 8 -21.03 -55.90 -70.37
C LEU A 8 -20.78 -54.39 -70.47
N ALA A 9 -21.14 -53.78 -71.60
CA ALA A 9 -21.02 -52.33 -71.77
C ALA A 9 -21.96 -51.56 -70.82
N ALA A 10 -23.20 -52.01 -70.65
CA ALA A 10 -24.16 -51.40 -69.72
C ALA A 10 -23.68 -51.48 -68.26
N ALA A 11 -23.11 -52.62 -67.84
CA ALA A 11 -22.58 -52.79 -66.49
C ALA A 11 -21.39 -51.85 -66.19
N LEU A 12 -20.47 -51.66 -67.15
CA LEU A 12 -19.34 -50.73 -66.99
C LEU A 12 -19.78 -49.26 -66.90
N VAL A 13 -20.80 -48.86 -67.66
CA VAL A 13 -21.35 -47.50 -67.61
C VAL A 13 -22.03 -47.24 -66.26
N CYS A 14 -22.79 -48.20 -65.72
CA CYS A 14 -23.44 -48.05 -64.41
C CYS A 14 -22.42 -47.95 -63.27
N VAL A 15 -21.32 -48.71 -63.31
CA VAL A 15 -20.26 -48.63 -62.29
C VAL A 15 -19.47 -47.31 -62.41
N GLY A 16 -19.15 -46.87 -63.63
CA GLY A 16 -18.45 -45.59 -63.85
C GLY A 16 -19.27 -44.36 -63.44
N ALA A 17 -20.58 -44.36 -63.71
CA ALA A 17 -21.49 -43.28 -63.32
C ALA A 17 -21.65 -43.17 -61.79
N GLY A 18 -21.73 -44.32 -61.10
CA GLY A 18 -21.78 -44.37 -59.63
C GLY A 18 -20.51 -43.80 -58.98
N PHE A 19 -19.33 -44.10 -59.54
CA PHE A 19 -18.05 -43.61 -59.00
C PHE A 19 -17.89 -42.08 -59.18
N ALA A 20 -18.20 -41.55 -60.36
CA ALA A 20 -18.09 -40.11 -60.64
C ALA A 20 -19.06 -39.27 -59.78
N SER A 21 -20.28 -39.76 -59.58
CA SER A 21 -21.27 -39.09 -58.72
C SER A 21 -20.87 -39.06 -57.24
N GLY A 22 -20.19 -40.11 -56.74
CA GLY A 22 -19.66 -40.16 -55.37
C GLY A 22 -18.57 -39.12 -55.08
N TYR A 23 -17.63 -38.91 -56.01
CA TYR A 23 -16.59 -37.87 -55.85
C TYR A 23 -17.14 -36.45 -55.94
N ALA A 24 -18.12 -36.21 -56.81
CA ALA A 24 -18.77 -34.90 -56.90
C ALA A 24 -19.56 -34.57 -55.62
N PHE A 25 -20.23 -35.55 -55.02
CA PHE A 25 -20.96 -35.36 -53.77
C PHE A 25 -20.00 -35.15 -52.58
N LYS A 26 -18.91 -35.91 -52.52
CA LYS A 26 -17.86 -35.72 -51.51
C LYS A 26 -17.20 -34.34 -51.62
N GLY A 27 -16.90 -33.88 -52.83
CA GLY A 27 -16.34 -32.55 -53.07
C GLY A 27 -17.20 -31.41 -52.53
N ARG A 28 -18.53 -31.46 -52.75
CA ARG A 28 -19.47 -30.45 -52.20
C ARG A 28 -19.57 -30.49 -50.68
N LEU A 29 -19.54 -31.69 -50.08
CA LEU A 29 -19.54 -31.82 -48.62
C LEU A 29 -18.24 -31.30 -48.00
N ASP A 30 -17.10 -31.56 -48.64
CA ASP A 30 -15.80 -31.07 -48.19
C ASP A 30 -15.70 -29.54 -48.33
N GLU A 31 -16.21 -28.96 -49.42
CA GLU A 31 -16.30 -27.51 -49.62
C GLU A 31 -17.16 -26.83 -48.53
N GLY A 32 -18.31 -27.41 -48.19
CA GLY A 32 -19.15 -26.91 -47.08
C GLY A 32 -18.52 -27.10 -45.68
N ARG A 33 -17.55 -28.01 -45.51
CA ARG A 33 -16.77 -28.13 -44.27
C ARG A 33 -15.64 -27.11 -44.22
N ILE A 34 -14.96 -26.88 -45.34
CA ILE A 34 -13.89 -25.88 -45.47
C ILE A 34 -14.46 -24.48 -45.21
N ALA A 35 -15.58 -24.12 -45.85
CA ALA A 35 -16.23 -22.83 -45.65
C ALA A 35 -16.62 -22.58 -44.18
N ARG A 36 -17.10 -23.62 -43.47
CA ARG A 36 -17.41 -23.53 -42.03
C ARG A 36 -16.16 -23.40 -41.17
N ALA A 37 -15.08 -24.10 -41.52
CA ALA A 37 -13.81 -24.01 -40.82
C ALA A 37 -13.19 -22.61 -40.99
N GLU A 38 -13.22 -22.04 -42.20
CA GLU A 38 -12.75 -20.68 -42.46
C GLU A 38 -13.58 -19.64 -41.71
N ALA A 39 -14.91 -19.77 -41.72
CA ALA A 39 -15.79 -18.89 -40.94
C ALA A 39 -15.49 -18.94 -39.44
N ALA A 40 -15.25 -20.14 -38.89
CA ALA A 40 -14.88 -20.31 -37.48
C ALA A 40 -13.51 -19.70 -37.14
N VAL A 41 -12.54 -19.76 -38.06
CA VAL A 41 -11.23 -19.11 -37.89
C VAL A 41 -11.36 -17.59 -37.87
N VAL A 42 -12.15 -17.01 -38.79
CA VAL A 42 -12.40 -15.56 -38.83
C VAL A 42 -13.12 -15.10 -37.56
N GLN A 43 -14.10 -15.87 -37.06
CA GLN A 43 -14.76 -15.57 -35.78
C GLN A 43 -13.76 -15.62 -34.62
N CYS A 44 -12.95 -16.67 -34.52
CA CYS A 44 -11.95 -16.79 -33.46
C CYS A 44 -10.92 -15.64 -33.49
N GLN A 45 -10.54 -15.16 -34.67
CA GLN A 45 -9.66 -13.99 -34.79
C GLN A 45 -10.32 -12.71 -34.28
N ARG A 46 -11.59 -12.48 -34.62
CA ARG A 46 -12.34 -11.32 -34.13
C ARG A 46 -12.53 -11.35 -32.62
N ASP A 47 -12.84 -12.50 -32.06
CA ASP A 47 -13.01 -12.67 -30.62
C ASP A 47 -11.69 -12.41 -29.89
N ARG A 48 -10.57 -12.91 -30.42
CA ARG A 48 -9.23 -12.63 -29.88
C ARG A 48 -8.89 -11.14 -29.92
N GLU A 49 -9.24 -10.44 -30.99
CA GLU A 49 -9.02 -8.99 -31.06
C GLU A 49 -9.88 -8.23 -30.05
N ALA A 50 -11.14 -8.64 -29.85
CA ALA A 50 -12.02 -8.06 -28.86
C ALA A 50 -11.51 -8.30 -27.43
N ASP A 51 -11.11 -9.53 -27.12
CA ASP A 51 -10.53 -9.91 -25.82
C ASP A 51 -9.22 -9.16 -25.56
N ALA A 52 -8.36 -9.03 -26.57
CA ALA A 52 -7.11 -8.28 -26.46
C ALA A 52 -7.35 -6.79 -26.19
N ARG A 53 -8.36 -6.18 -26.82
CA ARG A 53 -8.75 -4.79 -26.57
C ARG A 53 -9.28 -4.62 -25.15
N HIS A 54 -10.17 -5.51 -24.70
CA HIS A 54 -10.68 -5.46 -23.33
C HIS A 54 -9.57 -5.64 -22.28
N ALA A 55 -8.67 -6.60 -22.50
CA ALA A 55 -7.52 -6.80 -21.62
C ALA A 55 -6.59 -5.57 -21.59
N ALA A 56 -6.35 -4.93 -22.74
CA ALA A 56 -5.55 -3.71 -22.82
C ALA A 56 -6.22 -2.53 -22.10
N GLU A 57 -7.53 -2.35 -22.24
CA GLU A 57 -8.30 -1.31 -21.56
C GLU A 57 -8.34 -1.53 -20.04
N GLU A 58 -8.48 -2.77 -19.58
CA GLU A 58 -8.39 -3.10 -18.16
C GLU A 58 -6.99 -2.84 -17.60
N ALA A 59 -5.94 -3.25 -18.32
CA ALA A 59 -4.56 -2.97 -17.93
C ALA A 59 -4.29 -1.46 -17.87
N ALA A 60 -4.76 -0.70 -18.86
CA ALA A 60 -4.64 0.75 -18.89
C ALA A 60 -5.37 1.41 -17.72
N ARG A 61 -6.59 0.95 -17.37
CA ARG A 61 -7.34 1.43 -16.20
C ARG A 61 -6.61 1.15 -14.89
N ARG A 62 -6.05 -0.05 -14.72
CA ARG A 62 -5.27 -0.42 -13.53
C ARG A 62 -4.00 0.42 -13.39
N LEU A 63 -3.29 0.64 -14.50
CA LEU A 63 -2.10 1.49 -14.53
C LEU A 63 -2.43 2.95 -14.23
N ALA A 64 -3.51 3.49 -14.80
CA ALA A 64 -3.96 4.85 -14.52
C ALA A 64 -4.34 5.03 -13.04
N ALA A 65 -5.05 4.07 -12.44
CA ALA A 65 -5.38 4.09 -11.02
C ALA A 65 -4.12 4.03 -10.13
N ALA A 66 -3.15 3.18 -10.48
CA ALA A 66 -1.89 3.09 -9.76
C ALA A 66 -1.09 4.41 -9.84
N GLN A 67 -0.99 5.02 -11.02
CA GLN A 67 -0.32 6.32 -11.20
C GLN A 67 -0.98 7.43 -10.40
N GLU A 68 -2.30 7.46 -10.31
CA GLU A 68 -3.00 8.47 -9.52
C GLU A 68 -2.76 8.27 -8.01
N ALA A 69 -2.75 7.03 -7.55
CA ALA A 69 -2.39 6.71 -6.16
C ALA A 69 -0.93 7.12 -5.85
N GLU A 70 0.01 6.90 -6.76
CA GLU A 70 1.39 7.36 -6.62
C GLU A 70 1.50 8.88 -6.53
N ARG A 71 0.81 9.62 -7.41
CA ARG A 71 0.77 11.09 -7.36
C ARG A 71 0.22 11.58 -6.04
N ALA A 72 -0.90 11.00 -5.58
CA ALA A 72 -1.50 11.35 -4.30
C ALA A 72 -0.55 11.09 -3.12
N ALA A 73 0.16 9.96 -3.12
CA ALA A 73 1.14 9.62 -2.09
C ALA A 73 2.34 10.59 -2.10
N VAL A 74 2.84 10.97 -3.28
CA VAL A 74 3.92 11.96 -3.42
C VAL A 74 3.47 13.34 -2.91
N HIS A 75 2.26 13.77 -3.26
CA HIS A 75 1.71 15.02 -2.74
C HIS A 75 1.56 15.01 -1.22
N ALA A 76 1.05 13.92 -0.65
CA ALA A 76 0.96 13.74 0.79
C ALA A 76 2.35 13.79 1.46
N LEU A 77 3.34 13.12 0.88
CA LEU A 77 4.72 13.14 1.38
C LEU A 77 5.35 14.54 1.34
N GLN A 78 5.09 15.32 0.28
CA GLN A 78 5.59 16.69 0.20
C GLN A 78 4.88 17.60 1.21
N ALA A 79 3.56 17.42 1.41
CA ALA A 79 2.81 18.16 2.41
C ALA A 79 3.30 17.87 3.84
N THR A 80 3.60 16.61 4.17
CA THR A 80 4.16 16.25 5.47
C THR A 80 5.57 16.81 5.65
N LYS A 81 6.44 16.73 4.64
CA LYS A 81 7.77 17.38 4.68
C LYS A 81 7.68 18.87 4.92
N ALA A 82 6.79 19.57 4.21
CA ALA A 82 6.58 21.00 4.39
C ALA A 82 6.07 21.33 5.79
N ARG A 83 5.13 20.54 6.32
CA ARG A 83 4.63 20.69 7.70
C ARG A 83 5.74 20.49 8.72
N LEU A 84 6.55 19.44 8.57
CA LEU A 84 7.67 19.16 9.48
C LEU A 84 8.72 20.28 9.45
N ALA A 85 9.09 20.76 8.26
CA ALA A 85 10.02 21.88 8.12
C ALA A 85 9.47 23.17 8.77
N ALA A 86 8.17 23.44 8.61
CA ALA A 86 7.51 24.58 9.25
C ALA A 86 7.48 24.44 10.78
N THR A 87 7.21 23.26 11.31
CA THR A 87 7.25 23.00 12.75
C THR A 87 8.66 23.10 13.31
N GLU A 88 9.67 22.61 12.60
CA GLU A 88 11.07 22.70 13.01
C GLU A 88 11.51 24.17 13.10
N LYS A 89 11.17 24.97 12.07
CA LYS A 89 11.44 26.40 12.07
C LYS A 89 10.77 27.10 13.25
N ARG A 90 9.48 26.83 13.48
CA ARG A 90 8.72 27.41 14.60
C ARG A 90 9.32 27.02 15.96
N LEU A 91 9.73 25.76 16.12
CA LEU A 91 10.35 25.27 17.35
C LEU A 91 11.70 25.96 17.58
N LYS A 92 12.55 26.06 16.55
CA LYS A 92 13.80 26.81 16.60
C LYS A 92 13.57 28.26 17.01
N GLU A 93 12.65 28.95 16.35
CA GLU A 93 12.30 30.34 16.68
C GLU A 93 11.81 30.46 18.12
N SER A 94 10.93 29.56 18.58
CA SER A 94 10.45 29.56 19.97
C SER A 94 11.57 29.28 21.00
N LEU A 95 12.49 28.38 20.69
CA LEU A 95 13.64 28.07 21.55
C LEU A 95 14.60 29.26 21.66
N TYR A 96 14.85 29.96 20.55
CA TYR A 96 15.69 31.16 20.56
C TYR A 96 15.00 32.38 21.18
N ALA A 97 13.66 32.43 21.15
CA ALA A 97 12.88 33.51 21.76
C ALA A 97 12.69 33.35 23.28
N LEU A 98 12.95 32.16 23.84
CA LEU A 98 12.85 31.94 25.29
C LEU A 98 13.96 32.72 26.02
N PRO A 99 13.62 33.61 26.98
CA PRO A 99 14.60 34.36 27.79
C PRO A 99 15.52 33.44 28.60
N THR A 100 15.10 32.19 28.80
CA THR A 100 15.84 31.15 29.51
C THR A 100 16.95 30.50 28.69
N ALA A 101 17.06 30.75 27.39
CA ALA A 101 18.18 30.25 26.59
C ALA A 101 19.54 30.79 27.08
N GLN A 102 19.56 31.99 27.69
CA GLN A 102 20.73 32.54 28.38
C GLN A 102 20.69 32.36 29.92
N SER A 103 19.53 32.15 30.55
CA SER A 103 19.41 32.11 32.02
C SER A 103 19.26 30.71 32.64
N CYS A 104 18.76 29.72 31.89
CA CYS A 104 18.79 28.31 32.28
C CYS A 104 20.06 27.69 31.69
N GLY A 105 21.18 27.92 32.39
CA GLY A 105 22.53 27.52 32.00
C GLY A 105 22.77 26.00 31.96
N LEU A 106 22.03 25.27 31.13
CA LEU A 106 22.46 23.94 30.72
C LEU A 106 23.67 24.12 29.81
N SER A 107 24.86 24.02 30.40
CA SER A 107 26.13 24.05 29.69
C SER A 107 26.14 22.97 28.59
N GLY A 108 26.96 23.16 27.55
CA GLY A 108 27.11 22.16 26.50
C GLY A 108 27.48 20.77 27.03
N ALA A 109 28.15 20.71 28.19
CA ALA A 109 28.47 19.46 28.89
C ALA A 109 27.24 18.78 29.50
N ALA A 110 26.33 19.53 30.14
CA ALA A 110 25.09 18.99 30.69
C ALA A 110 24.17 18.46 29.57
N ARG A 111 24.14 19.13 28.41
CA ARG A 111 23.47 18.62 27.20
C ARG A 111 24.12 17.33 26.68
N GLY A 112 25.44 17.25 26.71
CA GLY A 112 26.19 16.05 26.34
C GLY A 112 25.90 14.85 27.25
N LEU A 113 25.84 15.06 28.57
CA LEU A 113 25.52 14.02 29.55
C LEU A 113 24.07 13.53 29.42
N LEU A 114 23.12 14.45 29.20
CA LEU A 114 21.73 14.10 28.94
C LEU A 114 21.61 13.26 27.66
N ASN A 115 22.25 13.70 26.56
CA ASN A 115 22.24 12.96 25.30
C ASN A 115 22.94 11.60 25.42
N ALA A 116 24.00 11.49 26.24
CA ALA A 116 24.67 10.22 26.49
C ALA A 116 23.78 9.24 27.25
N ARG A 117 23.02 9.70 28.24
CA ARG A 117 22.02 8.88 28.96
C ARG A 117 20.85 8.47 28.07
N ILE A 118 20.39 9.37 27.19
CA ILE A 118 19.37 9.05 26.17
C ILE A 118 19.90 7.99 25.19
N ALA A 119 21.12 8.16 24.69
CA ALA A 119 21.75 7.21 23.76
C ALA A 119 22.04 5.84 24.40
N ALA A 120 22.30 5.81 25.70
CA ALA A 120 22.51 4.57 26.47
C ALA A 120 21.23 3.73 26.65
N SER A 121 20.05 4.21 26.21
CA SER A 121 18.77 3.51 26.37
C SER A 121 18.40 3.17 27.82
N ASP A 122 18.99 3.87 28.79
CA ASP A 122 18.64 3.81 30.23
C ASP A 122 17.31 4.53 30.53
N LEU A 123 16.66 5.09 29.51
CA LEU A 123 15.34 5.69 29.62
C LEU A 123 14.27 4.69 29.17
N PRO A 124 13.11 4.66 29.83
CA PRO A 124 11.98 3.86 29.38
C PRO A 124 11.65 4.22 27.92
N ALA A 125 11.36 3.19 27.12
CA ALA A 125 11.17 3.31 25.67
C ALA A 125 10.16 4.42 25.32
N GLY A 126 10.59 5.33 24.44
CA GLY A 126 9.97 6.63 24.19
C GLY A 126 8.47 6.59 23.90
N ALA A 127 7.74 7.45 24.62
CA ALA A 127 6.32 7.68 24.39
C ALA A 127 6.07 8.27 23.00
N ALA A 128 5.19 7.62 22.24
CA ALA A 128 4.59 8.17 21.04
C ALA A 128 3.95 9.54 21.35
N GLU A 129 4.11 10.44 20.38
CA GLU A 129 3.70 11.84 20.31
C GLU A 129 2.30 12.10 20.89
N PHE A 130 2.18 13.02 21.86
CA PHE A 130 0.87 13.54 22.27
C PHE A 130 0.85 15.03 22.60
N ASP A 131 -0.35 15.55 22.40
CA ASP A 131 -0.81 16.94 22.39
C ASP A 131 -0.55 17.69 23.70
N ARG A 132 -0.33 19.00 23.58
CA ARG A 132 0.08 19.87 24.71
C ARG A 132 -1.02 19.98 25.77
N ALA A 133 -0.79 19.37 26.92
CA ALA A 133 -1.54 19.66 28.15
C ALA A 133 -1.01 20.93 28.83
N HIS A 134 -1.93 21.76 29.30
CA HIS A 134 -1.68 23.02 30.02
C HIS A 134 -0.87 22.80 31.31
N THR A 135 0.22 23.54 31.48
CA THR A 135 1.00 23.60 32.71
C THR A 135 0.78 24.94 33.42
N GLU A 136 -0.02 24.95 34.48
CA GLU A 136 0.15 25.92 35.56
C GLU A 136 1.31 25.42 36.44
N SER A 137 2.37 26.22 36.53
CA SER A 137 3.54 25.90 37.35
C SER A 137 3.25 26.26 38.81
N ALA A 138 3.34 25.27 39.70
CA ALA A 138 3.37 25.51 41.14
C ALA A 138 4.64 26.31 41.48
N ALA A 139 4.47 27.56 41.89
CA ALA A 139 5.57 28.37 42.42
C ALA A 139 5.89 27.87 43.84
N ASP A 140 7.05 27.25 44.02
CA ASP A 140 7.55 26.91 45.35
C ASP A 140 8.22 28.13 45.99
N SER A 141 7.66 28.53 47.14
CA SER A 141 8.10 29.63 47.96
C SER A 141 9.11 29.14 49.01
N GLY A 142 10.40 29.29 48.70
CA GLY A 142 11.42 29.58 49.72
C GLY A 142 12.16 28.37 50.29
N SER A 143 13.39 28.18 49.79
CA SER A 143 14.63 28.08 50.59
C SER A 143 15.77 27.75 49.62
N ARG A 144 16.62 28.73 49.30
CA ARG A 144 17.83 28.51 48.49
C ARG A 144 18.92 27.85 49.36
N ALA A 145 18.72 26.60 49.72
CA ALA A 145 19.85 25.67 49.82
C ALA A 145 20.03 25.11 48.41
N GLY A 146 21.21 25.31 47.81
CA GLY A 146 21.47 24.91 46.42
C GLY A 146 21.03 23.46 46.20
N VAL A 147 20.07 23.26 45.32
CA VAL A 147 19.67 21.90 44.91
C VAL A 147 20.88 21.30 44.21
N ASP A 148 21.45 20.27 44.80
CA ASP A 148 22.54 19.50 44.22
C ASP A 148 22.11 18.94 42.85
N GLU A 149 23.00 18.97 41.87
CA GLU A 149 22.69 18.57 40.49
C GLU A 149 22.26 17.11 40.41
N ALA A 150 22.83 16.25 41.27
CA ALA A 150 22.41 14.87 41.41
C ALA A 150 20.99 14.75 41.98
N ALA A 151 20.63 15.59 42.94
CA ALA A 151 19.29 15.62 43.53
C ALA A 151 18.23 16.11 42.52
N LEU A 152 18.56 17.11 41.70
CA LEU A 152 17.69 17.56 40.61
C LEU A 152 17.50 16.47 39.56
N GLY A 153 18.58 15.78 39.16
CA GLY A 153 18.52 14.67 38.22
C GLY A 153 17.66 13.51 38.74
N GLY A 154 17.79 13.17 40.02
CA GLY A 154 16.96 12.17 40.70
C GLY A 154 15.48 12.57 40.70
N TRP A 155 15.17 13.81 41.09
CA TRP A 155 13.78 14.30 41.12
C TRP A 155 13.13 14.27 39.73
N ILE A 156 13.84 14.63 38.67
CA ILE A 156 13.32 14.55 37.29
C ILE A 156 13.05 13.09 36.90
N ALA A 157 13.95 12.17 37.23
CA ALA A 157 13.75 10.74 36.95
C ALA A 157 12.53 10.18 37.70
N ASP A 158 12.35 10.56 38.96
CA ASP A 158 11.21 10.17 39.78
C ASP A 158 9.89 10.73 39.22
N ALA A 159 9.89 11.99 38.78
CA ALA A 159 8.74 12.62 38.16
C ALA A 159 8.31 11.93 36.85
N ILE A 160 9.28 11.53 36.01
CA ILE A 160 9.04 10.75 34.79
C ILE A 160 8.43 9.39 35.16
N SER A 161 8.99 8.69 36.14
CA SER A 161 8.49 7.38 36.58
C SER A 161 7.04 7.46 37.13
N ALA A 162 6.75 8.49 37.92
CA ALA A 162 5.41 8.74 38.45
C ALA A 162 4.39 9.02 37.33
N TYR A 163 4.79 9.77 36.31
CA TYR A 163 3.97 10.04 35.14
C TYR A 163 3.68 8.76 34.34
N ASP A 164 4.70 7.92 34.10
CA ASP A 164 4.54 6.65 33.38
C ASP A 164 3.60 5.69 34.11
N ALA A 165 3.69 5.62 35.44
CA ALA A 165 2.77 4.84 36.26
C ALA A 165 1.32 5.33 36.15
N CYS A 166 1.11 6.65 36.09
CA CYS A 166 -0.22 7.23 35.87
C CYS A 166 -0.77 6.84 34.49
N ARG A 167 0.07 6.94 33.46
CA ARG A 167 -0.29 6.59 32.08
C ARG A 167 -0.68 5.12 31.95
N ALA A 168 0.13 4.21 32.51
CA ALA A 168 -0.15 2.77 32.47
C ALA A 168 -1.52 2.43 33.08
N ARG A 169 -1.95 3.15 34.13
CA ARG A 169 -3.27 2.98 34.74
C ARG A 169 -4.39 3.44 33.80
N ILE A 170 -4.21 4.57 33.12
CA ILE A 170 -5.20 5.08 32.15
C ILE A 170 -5.34 4.11 30.97
N ASP A 171 -4.23 3.60 30.46
CA ASP A 171 -4.24 2.65 29.34
C ASP A 171 -4.89 1.32 29.75
N ALA A 172 -4.67 0.85 30.98
CA ALA A 172 -5.38 -0.31 31.53
C ALA A 172 -6.90 -0.09 31.61
N ILE A 173 -7.35 1.11 32.00
CA ILE A 173 -8.78 1.46 32.02
C ILE A 173 -9.37 1.48 30.61
N ARG A 174 -8.64 2.04 29.62
CA ARG A 174 -9.07 2.07 28.23
C ARG A 174 -9.19 0.66 27.64
N ALA A 175 -8.19 -0.18 27.87
CA ALA A 175 -8.22 -1.58 27.43
C ALA A 175 -9.37 -2.35 28.07
N TRP A 176 -9.66 -2.08 29.35
CA TRP A 176 -10.84 -2.65 30.00
C TRP A 176 -12.16 -2.14 29.40
N ASP A 177 -12.25 -0.85 29.05
CA ASP A 177 -13.44 -0.27 28.39
C ASP A 177 -13.66 -0.90 27.00
N GLU A 178 -12.60 -1.08 26.22
CA GLU A 178 -12.65 -1.72 24.89
C GLU A 178 -13.14 -3.18 25.00
N VAL A 179 -12.61 -3.95 25.95
CA VAL A 179 -13.03 -5.34 26.19
C VAL A 179 -14.46 -5.45 26.73
N THR A 180 -14.88 -4.51 27.59
CA THR A 180 -16.16 -4.60 28.32
C THR A 180 -17.32 -3.95 27.57
N HIS A 181 -17.07 -2.85 26.85
CA HIS A 181 -18.10 -2.04 26.20
C HIS A 181 -17.96 -1.95 24.68
N GLY A 182 -16.91 -2.54 24.08
CA GLY A 182 -16.78 -2.74 22.64
C GLY A 182 -16.64 -1.45 21.81
N ARG A 183 -16.08 -0.39 22.40
CA ARG A 183 -15.72 0.85 21.69
C ARG A 183 -14.23 0.92 21.41
#